data_AF-T2IE54-F1
#
_entry.id   AF-T2IE54-F1
#
_cell.length_a   1.000
_cell.length_b   1.000
_cell.length_c   1.000
_cell.angle_alpha   90.00
_cell.angle_beta   90.00
_cell.angle_gamma   90.00
#
_symmetry.space_group_name_H-M   'P 1'
#
loop_
_entity.id
_entity.type
_entity.pdbx_description
1 polymer ?
#
loop_
_entity_poly.entity_id
_entity_poly.type
_entity_poly.pdbx_seq_one_letter_code
_entity_poly.pdbx_strand_id
1 'polypeptide(L)'
;MLGMVPLFYLVLLTNFIICDNRLLIIEGNLYQPRSPKNPGAFDFKKYLAKQGSFSGLKGEKVVFRTDKKLWGWTNLRNRIINGFTDALGKENGLVISSIILGRRAVDLPPETRDLFVNIGLAHVLAASGFHVALLLGIVF
;
A
#
# COMPACT_ATOMS: atom_id res chain seq x y z
N MET A 1 -11.58 5.61 39.17
CA MET A 1 -11.66 6.64 38.11
C MET A 1 -10.80 6.20 36.94
N LEU A 2 -11.43 5.67 35.89
CA LEU A 2 -10.79 5.33 34.62
C LEU A 2 -10.58 6.62 33.82
N GLY A 3 -9.37 7.15 33.85
CA GLY A 3 -8.94 8.25 33.01
C GLY A 3 -8.58 7.74 31.62
N MET A 4 -9.39 8.12 30.64
CA MET A 4 -9.24 7.84 29.22
C MET A 4 -7.91 8.41 28.70
N VAL A 5 -6.89 7.57 28.50
CA VAL A 5 -5.61 7.98 27.90
C VAL A 5 -5.78 7.98 26.38
N PRO A 6 -5.57 9.12 25.69
CA PRO A 6 -5.83 9.24 24.26
C PRO A 6 -4.90 8.33 23.45
N LEU A 7 -5.51 7.62 22.50
CA LEU A 7 -4.93 6.62 21.58
C LEU A 7 -3.74 7.11 20.71
N PHE A 8 -3.29 8.36 20.88
CA PHE A 8 -2.24 9.00 20.09
C PHE A 8 -0.82 8.60 20.49
N TYR A 9 -0.60 8.00 21.66
CA TYR A 9 0.74 7.68 22.16
C TYR A 9 1.27 6.29 21.77
N LEU A 10 0.46 5.42 21.15
CA LEU A 10 0.84 4.03 20.85
C LEU A 10 1.27 3.80 19.39
N VAL A 11 1.78 4.82 18.71
CA VAL A 11 2.31 4.73 17.33
C VAL A 11 3.76 5.23 17.26
N LEU A 12 4.60 4.85 18.22
CA LEU A 12 5.98 5.39 18.31
C LEU A 12 7.09 4.36 18.55
N LEU A 13 6.87 3.06 18.35
CA LEU A 13 7.96 2.08 18.48
C LEU A 13 8.14 1.09 17.32
N THR A 14 7.43 1.23 16.22
CA THR A 14 7.64 0.34 15.07
C THR A 14 7.40 1.06 13.76
N ASN A 15 8.51 1.51 13.16
CA ASN A 15 8.54 2.07 11.81
C ASN A 15 8.39 0.91 10.80
N PHE A 16 7.15 0.50 10.56
CA PHE A 16 6.83 -0.48 9.53
C PHE A 16 6.69 0.22 8.17
N ILE A 17 7.43 -0.28 7.18
CA ILE A 17 7.25 0.10 5.77
C ILE A 17 6.71 -1.12 5.04
N ILE A 18 5.67 -0.94 4.22
CA ILE A 18 5.14 -2.02 3.38
C ILE A 18 5.86 -1.97 2.03
N CYS A 19 6.66 -3.01 1.75
CA CYS A 19 7.34 -3.19 0.47
C CYS A 19 6.96 -4.56 -0.11
N ASP A 20 6.41 -4.61 -1.32
CA ASP A 20 6.02 -5.85 -2.02
C ASP A 20 5.24 -6.85 -1.15
N ASN A 21 4.15 -6.40 -0.50
CA ASN A 21 3.34 -7.23 0.41
C ASN A 21 4.11 -7.84 1.59
N ARG A 22 5.29 -7.33 1.94
CA ARG A 22 6.07 -7.75 3.11
C ARG A 22 6.16 -6.61 4.10
N LEU A 23 6.05 -6.96 5.38
CA LEU A 23 6.27 -6.03 6.47
C LEU A 23 7.78 -5.85 6.64
N LEU A 24 8.27 -4.66 6.36
CA LEU A 24 9.67 -4.33 6.53
C LEU A 24 9.83 -3.63 7.88
N ILE A 25 10.60 -4.25 8.77
CA ILE A 25 10.99 -3.69 10.07
C ILE A 25 12.38 -3.11 9.91
N ILE A 26 12.52 -1.80 10.13
CA ILE A 26 13.81 -1.14 10.17
C ILE A 26 14.17 -0.88 11.63
N GLU A 27 15.22 -1.52 12.10
CA GLU A 27 15.86 -1.22 13.38
C GLU A 27 17.02 -0.25 13.12
N GLY A 28 17.11 0.79 13.92
CA GLY A 28 18.14 1.81 13.75
C GLY A 28 17.97 2.98 14.69
N ASN A 29 18.87 3.94 14.55
CA ASN A 29 18.95 5.09 15.43
C ASN A 29 18.21 6.29 14.83
N LEU A 30 17.31 6.87 15.62
CA LEU A 30 16.71 8.15 15.29
C LEU A 30 17.74 9.26 15.49
N TYR A 31 17.81 10.18 14.53
CA TYR A 31 18.66 11.35 14.62
C TYR A 31 17.88 12.59 14.21
N GLN A 32 18.27 13.73 14.77
CA GLN A 32 17.71 15.01 14.36
C GLN A 32 18.48 15.53 13.14
N PRO A 33 17.81 15.82 12.01
CA PRO A 33 18.45 16.43 10.83
C PRO A 33 19.09 17.76 11.22
N ARG A 34 20.35 17.95 10.81
CA ARG A 34 21.10 19.18 11.07
C ARG A 34 21.01 20.11 9.87
N SER A 35 20.87 21.41 10.14
CA SER A 35 21.01 22.42 9.09
C SER A 35 22.47 22.47 8.60
N PRO A 36 22.69 22.77 7.32
CA PRO A 36 24.03 22.91 6.78
C PRO A 36 24.76 24.06 7.47
N LYS A 37 26.07 23.89 7.66
CA LYS A 37 26.95 24.95 8.21
C LYS A 37 27.46 25.91 7.13
N ASN A 38 27.38 25.52 5.86
CA ASN A 38 27.85 26.33 4.75
C ASN A 38 26.71 27.24 4.22
N PRO A 39 26.90 28.56 4.15
CA PRO A 39 25.96 29.45 3.50
C PRO A 39 25.68 29.04 2.05
N GLY A 40 24.40 29.01 1.65
CA GLY A 40 23.96 28.66 0.29
C GLY A 40 23.78 27.16 0.02
N ALA A 41 24.16 26.27 0.96
CA ALA A 41 23.92 24.83 0.81
C ALA A 41 22.45 24.47 1.07
N PHE A 42 22.01 23.35 0.47
CA PHE A 42 20.67 22.82 0.66
C PHE A 42 20.38 22.48 2.13
N ASP A 43 19.31 23.06 2.67
CA ASP A 43 18.89 22.84 4.06
C ASP A 43 17.91 21.66 4.17
N PHE A 44 18.47 20.47 4.36
CA PHE A 44 17.68 19.24 4.49
C PHE A 44 16.73 19.26 5.69
N LYS A 45 17.12 19.93 6.79
CA LYS A 45 16.24 20.10 7.97
C LYS A 45 15.01 20.93 7.62
N LYS A 46 15.19 22.07 6.93
CA LYS A 46 14.06 22.90 6.47
C LYS A 46 13.20 22.19 5.44
N TYR A 47 13.81 21.43 4.53
CA TYR A 47 13.08 20.63 3.56
C TYR A 47 12.16 19.60 4.24
N LEU A 48 12.69 18.80 5.18
CA LEU A 48 11.90 17.81 5.92
C LEU A 48 10.81 18.47 6.76
N ALA A 49 11.09 19.61 7.40
CA ALA A 49 10.08 20.35 8.18
C ALA A 49 8.90 20.80 7.31
N LYS A 50 9.15 21.22 6.05
CA LYS A 50 8.08 21.54 5.08
C LYS A 50 7.23 20.32 4.70
N GLN A 51 7.81 19.12 4.78
CA GLN A 51 7.12 17.84 4.55
C GLN A 51 6.51 17.26 5.85
N GLY A 52 6.53 18.01 6.96
CA GLY A 52 6.00 17.56 8.25
C GLY A 52 6.88 16.55 9.00
N SER A 53 8.13 16.37 8.59
CA SER A 53 9.08 15.44 9.21
C SER A 53 10.20 16.18 9.97
N PHE A 54 10.44 15.78 11.22
CA PHE A 54 11.38 16.46 12.13
C PHE A 54 12.53 15.58 12.63
N SER A 55 12.49 14.28 12.30
CA SER A 55 13.46 13.27 12.70
C SER A 55 13.78 12.36 11.53
N GLY A 56 15.05 11.99 11.38
CA GLY A 56 15.50 10.96 10.45
C GLY A 56 15.74 9.64 11.16
N LEU A 57 15.57 8.53 10.47
CA LEU A 57 15.97 7.20 10.93
C LEU A 57 17.20 6.75 10.14
N LYS A 58 18.29 6.41 10.82
CA LYS A 58 19.45 5.74 10.23
C LYS A 58 19.29 4.25 10.49
N GLY A 59 18.89 3.49 9.47
CA GLY A 59 18.73 2.04 9.56
C GLY A 59 20.07 1.33 9.76
N GLU A 60 20.14 0.44 10.73
CA GLU A 60 21.30 -0.43 11.00
C GLU A 60 20.99 -1.89 10.62
N LYS A 61 19.73 -2.29 10.76
CA LYS A 61 19.26 -3.63 10.41
C LYS A 61 17.88 -3.56 9.76
N VAL A 62 17.70 -4.36 8.73
CA VAL A 62 16.43 -4.54 8.02
C VAL A 62 15.98 -5.97 8.21
N VAL A 63 14.78 -6.16 8.76
CA VAL A 63 14.15 -7.47 8.92
C VAL A 63 12.86 -7.51 8.12
N PHE A 64 12.79 -8.47 7.19
CA PHE A 64 11.55 -8.77 6.50
C PHE A 64 10.73 -9.72 7.37
N ARG A 65 9.57 -9.27 7.83
CA ARG A 65 8.55 -10.16 8.38
C ARG A 65 7.48 -10.41 7.33
N THR A 66 7.33 -11.68 6.98
CA THR A 66 6.14 -12.15 6.28
C THR A 66 5.03 -12.20 7.31
N ASP A 67 4.32 -11.09 7.48
CA ASP A 67 3.19 -11.07 8.39
C ASP A 67 2.07 -11.95 7.81
N LYS A 68 1.61 -12.95 8.58
CA LYS A 68 0.53 -13.87 8.18
C LYS A 68 -0.80 -13.14 7.93
N LYS A 69 -0.89 -11.85 8.28
CA LYS A 69 -2.10 -11.01 8.19
C LYS A 69 -2.60 -10.79 6.75
N LEU A 70 -1.78 -11.03 5.73
CA LEU A 70 -2.19 -10.99 4.31
C LEU A 70 -2.80 -12.30 3.77
N TRP A 71 -2.84 -13.37 4.58
CA TRP A 71 -3.45 -14.65 4.16
C TRP A 71 -4.93 -14.47 3.80
N GLY A 72 -5.68 -13.70 4.60
CA GLY A 72 -7.11 -13.46 4.36
C GLY A 72 -7.39 -12.69 3.07
N TRP A 73 -6.64 -11.62 2.79
CA TRP A 73 -6.79 -10.83 1.57
C TRP A 73 -6.43 -11.64 0.32
N THR A 74 -5.31 -12.38 0.37
CA THR A 74 -4.89 -13.22 -0.76
C THR A 74 -5.92 -14.30 -1.07
N ASN A 75 -6.50 -14.92 -0.05
CA ASN A 75 -7.53 -15.94 -0.24
C ASN A 75 -8.83 -15.38 -0.77
N LEU A 76 -9.28 -14.23 -0.23
CA LEU A 76 -10.49 -13.57 -0.72
C LEU A 76 -10.32 -13.13 -2.17
N ARG A 77 -9.19 -12.49 -2.49
CA ARG A 77 -8.80 -12.11 -3.85
C ARG A 77 -8.86 -13.31 -4.79
N ASN A 78 -8.20 -14.41 -4.42
CA ASN A 78 -8.18 -15.62 -5.24
C ASN A 78 -9.58 -16.23 -5.38
N ARG A 79 -10.42 -16.18 -4.33
CA ARG A 79 -11.80 -16.67 -4.40
C ARG A 79 -12.65 -15.85 -5.38
N ILE A 80 -12.49 -14.52 -5.39
CA ILE A 80 -13.17 -13.63 -6.32
C ILE A 80 -12.70 -13.90 -7.76
N ILE A 81 -11.38 -13.96 -7.98
CA ILE A 81 -10.81 -14.25 -9.31
C ILE A 81 -11.32 -15.59 -9.83
N ASN A 82 -11.19 -16.66 -9.02
CA ASN A 82 -11.61 -17.99 -9.41
C ASN A 82 -13.12 -18.05 -9.71
N GLY A 83 -13.95 -17.43 -8.88
CA GLY A 83 -15.40 -17.37 -9.11
C GLY A 83 -15.76 -16.74 -10.46
N PHE A 84 -15.08 -15.66 -10.85
CA PHE A 84 -15.30 -15.03 -12.16
C PHE A 84 -14.69 -15.83 -13.32
N THR A 85 -13.51 -16.42 -13.17
CA THR A 85 -12.91 -17.24 -14.23
C THR A 85 -13.66 -18.53 -14.47
N ASP A 86 -14.23 -19.12 -13.42
CA ASP A 86 -15.04 -20.34 -13.51
C ASP A 86 -16.39 -20.06 -14.18
N ALA A 87 -17.01 -18.90 -13.89
CA ALA A 87 -18.32 -18.54 -14.44
C ALA A 87 -18.25 -17.96 -15.87
N LEU A 88 -17.22 -17.17 -16.19
CA LEU A 88 -17.14 -16.38 -17.43
C LEU A 88 -16.02 -16.84 -18.38
N GLY A 89 -15.24 -17.84 -17.98
CA GLY A 89 -14.00 -18.22 -18.65
C GLY A 89 -12.82 -17.33 -18.25
N LYS A 90 -11.61 -17.80 -18.54
CA LYS A 90 -10.36 -17.18 -18.06
C LYS A 90 -10.20 -15.72 -18.50
N GLU A 91 -10.45 -15.43 -19.78
CA GLU A 91 -10.22 -14.09 -20.36
C GLU A 91 -11.20 -13.05 -19.79
N ASN A 92 -12.51 -13.30 -19.91
CA ASN A 92 -13.54 -12.40 -19.39
C ASN A 92 -13.52 -12.33 -17.86
N GLY A 93 -13.25 -13.44 -17.18
CA GLY A 93 -13.16 -13.50 -15.73
C GLY A 93 -12.03 -12.65 -15.18
N LEU A 94 -10.87 -12.63 -15.85
CA LEU A 94 -9.76 -11.75 -15.47
C LEU A 94 -10.09 -10.27 -15.70
N VAL A 95 -10.76 -9.93 -16.81
CA VAL A 95 -11.20 -8.54 -17.07
C VAL A 95 -12.15 -8.06 -15.99
N ILE A 96 -13.24 -8.78 -15.70
CA ILE A 96 -14.19 -8.39 -14.66
C ILE A 96 -13.53 -8.31 -13.28
N SER A 97 -12.68 -9.30 -12.95
CA SER A 97 -11.94 -9.29 -11.69
C SER A 97 -11.04 -8.06 -11.57
N SER A 98 -10.41 -7.62 -12.66
CA SER A 98 -9.54 -6.44 -12.67
C SER A 98 -10.30 -5.12 -12.53
N ILE A 99 -11.56 -5.05 -12.98
CA ILE A 99 -12.43 -3.88 -12.79
C ILE A 99 -12.81 -3.74 -11.32
N ILE A 100 -13.13 -4.87 -10.68
CA ILE A 100 -13.59 -4.91 -9.28
C ILE A 100 -12.42 -4.76 -8.30
N LEU A 101 -11.35 -5.55 -8.47
CA LEU A 101 -10.21 -5.59 -7.55
C LEU A 101 -9.14 -4.54 -7.90
N GLY A 102 -9.21 -3.98 -9.11
CA GLY A 102 -8.16 -3.16 -9.69
C GLY A 102 -7.06 -3.98 -10.33
N ARG A 103 -6.43 -3.40 -11.36
CA ARG A 103 -5.33 -4.00 -12.11
C ARG A 103 -4.12 -4.41 -11.28
N ARG A 104 -3.79 -3.70 -10.19
CA ARG A 104 -2.66 -4.13 -9.33
C ARG A 104 -2.95 -5.46 -8.62
N ALA A 105 -4.23 -5.79 -8.44
CA ALA A 105 -4.66 -7.02 -7.84
C ALA A 105 -4.94 -8.12 -8.87
N VAL A 106 -4.93 -7.88 -10.18
CA VAL A 106 -5.20 -8.92 -11.19
C VAL A 106 -4.24 -8.76 -12.35
N ASP A 107 -3.47 -9.81 -12.63
CA ASP A 107 -2.51 -9.79 -13.73
C ASP A 107 -3.26 -10.04 -15.05
N LEU A 108 -3.53 -8.96 -15.77
CA LEU A 108 -4.17 -9.00 -17.08
C LEU A 108 -3.12 -9.21 -18.18
N PRO A 109 -3.43 -9.98 -19.24
CA PRO A 109 -2.62 -10.00 -20.44
C PRO A 109 -2.32 -8.58 -20.95
N PRO A 110 -1.08 -8.28 -21.36
CA PRO A 110 -0.70 -6.94 -21.83
C PRO A 110 -1.60 -6.45 -22.96
N GLU A 111 -1.96 -7.33 -23.89
CA GLU A 111 -2.83 -7.06 -25.03
C GLU A 111 -4.20 -6.52 -24.60
N THR A 112 -4.87 -7.19 -23.66
CA THR A 112 -6.16 -6.77 -23.12
C THR A 112 -6.05 -5.45 -22.37
N ARG A 113 -4.98 -5.27 -21.60
CA ARG A 113 -4.75 -4.02 -20.87
C ARG A 113 -4.51 -2.84 -21.82
N ASP A 114 -3.73 -3.04 -22.88
CA ASP A 114 -3.42 -2.00 -23.85
C ASP A 114 -4.65 -1.63 -24.68
N LEU A 115 -5.56 -2.56 -24.93
CA LEU A 115 -6.87 -2.27 -25.52
C LEU A 115 -7.65 -1.24 -24.69
N PHE A 116 -7.76 -1.44 -23.37
CA PHE A 116 -8.45 -0.51 -22.47
C PHE A 116 -7.75 0.86 -22.41
N VAL A 117 -6.42 0.90 -22.52
CA VAL A 117 -5.67 2.17 -22.61
C VAL A 117 -5.99 2.89 -23.92
N ASN A 118 -5.96 2.17 -25.04
CA ASN A 118 -6.14 2.73 -26.37
C ASN A 118 -7.55 3.29 -26.59
N ILE A 119 -8.56 2.70 -25.96
CA ILE A 119 -9.96 3.20 -26.00
C ILE A 119 -10.28 4.20 -24.88
N GLY A 120 -9.30 4.65 -24.09
CA GLY A 120 -9.49 5.65 -23.03
C GLY A 120 -10.13 5.13 -21.74
N LEU A 121 -10.30 3.81 -21.60
CA LEU A 121 -10.92 3.14 -20.44
C LEU A 121 -9.91 2.63 -19.40
N ALA A 122 -8.66 3.10 -19.43
CA ALA A 122 -7.63 2.73 -18.45
C ALA A 122 -8.08 2.96 -16.99
N HIS A 123 -8.91 3.97 -16.76
CA HIS A 123 -9.44 4.32 -15.44
C HIS A 123 -10.43 3.28 -14.89
N VAL A 124 -11.10 2.51 -15.76
CA VAL A 124 -12.03 1.43 -15.36
C VAL A 124 -11.28 0.24 -14.76
N LEU A 125 -10.03 0.03 -15.20
CA LEU A 125 -9.13 -0.98 -14.64
C LEU A 125 -8.47 -0.52 -13.34
N ALA A 126 -8.60 0.74 -12.95
CA ALA A 126 -8.14 1.20 -11.65
C ALA A 126 -9.20 0.89 -10.59
N ALA A 127 -8.79 0.35 -9.45
CA ALA A 127 -9.72 0.15 -8.34
C ALA A 127 -10.34 1.51 -7.96
N SER A 128 -11.67 1.63 -8.09
CA SER A 128 -12.40 2.79 -7.58
C SER A 128 -12.52 2.68 -6.06
N GLY A 129 -12.48 3.82 -5.35
CA GLY A 129 -12.68 3.83 -3.88
C GLY A 129 -14.00 3.19 -3.45
N PHE A 130 -15.01 3.19 -4.34
CA PHE A 130 -16.28 2.50 -4.16
C PHE A 130 -16.14 0.97 -4.15
N HIS A 131 -15.39 0.39 -5.09
CA HIS A 131 -15.16 -1.07 -5.12
C HIS A 131 -14.41 -1.54 -3.87
N VAL A 132 -13.46 -0.73 -3.38
CA VAL A 132 -12.73 -1.00 -2.13
C VAL A 132 -13.66 -0.91 -0.92
N ALA A 133 -14.54 0.10 -0.86
CA ALA A 133 -15.50 0.26 0.22
C ALA A 133 -16.53 -0.89 0.28
N LEU A 134 -17.03 -1.34 -0.88
CA LEU A 134 -17.96 -2.48 -0.98
C LEU A 134 -17.32 -3.77 -0.47
N LEU A 135 -16.07 -4.05 -0.86
CA LEU A 135 -15.35 -5.22 -0.38
C LEU A 135 -15.10 -5.17 1.13
N LEU A 136 -14.76 -4.00 1.67
CA LEU A 136 -14.57 -3.83 3.11
C LEU A 136 -15.87 -4.04 3.89
N GLY A 137 -17.02 -3.56 3.39
CA GLY A 137 -18.32 -3.75 4.05
C GLY A 137 -18.90 -5.17 3.96
N ILE A 138 -18.37 -6.03 3.08
CA ILE A 138 -18.77 -7.45 2.99
C ILE A 138 -17.87 -8.33 3.88
N VAL A 139 -16.63 -7.91 4.12
CA VAL A 139 -15.61 -8.68 4.83
C VAL A 139 -15.54 -8.35 6.32
N PHE A 140 -15.91 -7.14 6.71
CA PHE A 140 -15.98 -6.65 8.09
C PHE A 140 -17.43 -6.35 8.49
#